data_AF-A0A317IUQ8-F1
#
_entry.id   AF-A0A317IUQ8-F1
#
_cell.length_a   1.000
_cell.length_b   1.000
_cell.length_c   1.000
_cell.angle_alpha   90.00
_cell.angle_beta   90.00
_cell.angle_gamma   90.00
#
_symmetry.space_group_name_H-M   'P 1'
#
loop_
_entity.id
_entity.type
_entity.pdbx_description
1 polymer ?
#
loop_
_entity_poly.entity_id
_entity_poly.type
_entity_poly.pdbx_seq_one_letter_code
_entity_poly.pdbx_strand_id
1 'polypeptide(L)'
;MATLPAFSRKAEVPAEAEPARRLATVRPERDPFLLRALPHDEVFFYSKKIDNSRLVREPDPRARGACWSAIGAACVALGLLTSVLAPSVAGTLAGYKLESLRAEERRLLNERRVLQLQEAELLSPERLERLAKGQNLVTPAGGQVVHLDGKADGAVAMVK
;
A
#
# COMPACT_ATOMS: atom_id res chain seq x y z
N MET A 1 -5.96 22.33 -19.07
CA MET A 1 -5.28 23.09 -20.15
C MET A 1 -4.33 22.17 -20.89
N ALA A 2 -4.21 22.37 -22.21
CA ALA A 2 -3.41 21.63 -23.23
C ALA A 2 -3.95 20.23 -23.62
N THR A 3 -4.95 20.12 -24.51
CA THR A 3 -4.91 20.07 -26.00
C THR A 3 -4.21 18.84 -26.60
N LEU A 4 -4.98 17.75 -26.77
CA LEU A 4 -4.69 16.66 -27.70
C LEU A 4 -5.26 17.02 -29.08
N PRO A 5 -4.51 16.97 -30.19
CA PRO A 5 -5.10 17.06 -31.52
C PRO A 5 -5.72 15.70 -31.90
N ALA A 6 -7.02 15.72 -32.15
CA ALA A 6 -7.76 14.62 -32.75
C ALA A 6 -7.31 14.43 -34.21
N PHE A 7 -6.85 13.23 -34.55
CA PHE A 7 -6.63 12.83 -35.95
C PHE A 7 -7.97 12.71 -36.65
N SER A 8 -8.16 13.53 -37.68
CA SER A 8 -9.35 13.55 -38.52
C SER A 8 -9.51 12.24 -39.30
N ARG A 9 -10.77 11.79 -39.33
CA ARG A 9 -11.29 10.69 -40.15
C ARG A 9 -10.75 10.73 -41.57
N LYS A 10 -10.25 9.59 -42.01
CA LYS A 10 -10.06 9.24 -43.41
C LYS A 10 -11.46 9.08 -44.03
N ALA A 11 -11.88 10.04 -44.86
CA ALA A 11 -13.00 9.82 -45.76
C ALA A 11 -12.52 8.86 -46.84
N GLU A 12 -13.08 7.65 -46.88
CA GLU A 12 -12.99 6.78 -48.03
C GLU A 12 -13.69 7.47 -49.19
N VAL A 13 -12.92 7.88 -50.20
CA VAL A 13 -13.43 8.25 -51.51
C VAL A 13 -13.23 7.03 -52.41
N PRO A 14 -14.30 6.49 -53.03
CA PRO A 14 -14.17 5.34 -53.91
C PRO A 14 -13.34 5.71 -55.13
N ALA A 15 -12.61 4.71 -55.63
CA ALA A 15 -11.81 4.78 -56.84
C ALA A 15 -12.71 5.06 -58.05
N GLU A 16 -12.87 6.34 -58.39
CA GLU A 16 -13.36 6.74 -59.70
C GLU A 16 -12.17 6.84 -60.66
N ALA A 17 -12.24 6.01 -61.70
CA ALA A 17 -11.30 5.96 -62.80
C ALA A 17 -11.11 7.37 -63.39
N GLU A 18 -9.88 7.89 -63.33
CA GLU A 18 -9.51 9.07 -64.09
C GLU A 18 -9.68 8.76 -65.59
N PRO A 19 -10.56 9.47 -66.34
CA PRO A 19 -10.52 9.36 -67.77
C PRO A 19 -9.20 9.98 -68.23
N ALA A 20 -8.44 9.22 -69.02
CA ALA A 20 -7.28 9.71 -69.73
C ALA A 20 -7.69 10.92 -70.57
N ARG A 21 -7.52 12.13 -70.03
CA ARG A 21 -7.65 13.39 -70.76
C ARG A 21 -6.54 13.38 -71.79
N ARG A 22 -6.85 12.89 -73.00
CA ARG A 22 -6.08 13.22 -74.20
C ARG A 22 -6.08 14.74 -74.29
N LEU A 23 -4.93 15.34 -73.99
CA LEU A 23 -4.67 16.74 -74.26
C LEU A 23 -4.75 16.91 -75.77
N ALA A 24 -5.93 17.33 -76.25
CA ALA A 24 -6.07 17.80 -77.61
C ALA A 24 -5.06 18.93 -77.80
N THR A 25 -4.17 18.78 -78.78
CA THR A 25 -3.23 19.82 -79.20
C THR A 25 -4.02 20.93 -79.89
N VAL A 26 -4.69 21.75 -79.08
CA VAL A 26 -5.25 23.03 -79.51
C VAL A 26 -4.05 23.91 -79.83
N ARG A 27 -3.77 24.13 -81.12
CA ARG A 27 -2.87 25.21 -81.53
C ARG A 27 -3.52 26.51 -81.04
N PRO A 28 -2.89 27.28 -80.14
CA PRO A 28 -3.48 28.53 -79.71
C PRO A 28 -3.47 29.49 -80.90
N GLU A 29 -4.65 29.96 -81.27
CA GLU A 29 -4.80 31.14 -82.11
C GLU A 29 -3.99 32.27 -81.45
N ARG A 30 -3.06 32.87 -82.20
CA ARG A 30 -2.14 33.88 -81.65
C ARG A 30 -2.96 35.11 -81.26
N ASP A 31 -3.21 35.25 -79.95
CA ASP A 31 -3.89 36.40 -79.38
C ASP A 31 -3.09 37.68 -79.69
N PRO A 32 -3.67 38.66 -80.40
CA PRO A 32 -2.97 39.87 -80.85
C PRO A 32 -2.49 40.76 -79.69
N PHE A 33 -2.90 40.48 -78.45
CA PHE A 33 -2.45 41.20 -77.25
C PHE A 33 -1.38 40.47 -76.41
N LEU A 34 -0.77 39.40 -76.95
CA LEU A 34 0.31 38.70 -76.28
C LEU A 34 1.54 39.61 -76.10
N LEU A 35 1.85 39.94 -74.85
CA LEU A 35 3.08 40.61 -74.47
C LEU A 35 4.30 39.70 -74.75
N ARG A 36 5.47 40.31 -74.95
CA ARG A 36 6.74 39.59 -75.07
C ARG A 36 6.93 38.76 -73.79
N ALA A 37 7.20 37.45 -73.94
CA ALA A 37 7.53 36.57 -72.82
C ALA A 37 8.64 37.20 -71.97
N LEU A 38 8.37 37.41 -70.69
CA LEU A 38 9.36 37.92 -69.76
C LEU A 38 10.31 36.78 -69.38
N PRO A 39 11.57 37.08 -69.03
CA PRO A 39 12.49 36.06 -68.54
C PRO A 39 11.88 35.40 -67.30
N HIS A 40 11.76 34.06 -67.32
CA HIS A 40 11.18 33.20 -66.26
C HIS A 40 9.64 33.05 -66.22
N ASP A 41 8.90 33.37 -67.28
CA ASP A 41 7.45 33.08 -67.32
C ASP A 41 7.10 31.57 -67.43
N GLU A 42 8.09 30.71 -67.68
CA GLU A 42 7.93 29.25 -67.81
C GLU A 42 8.53 28.45 -66.63
N VAL A 43 8.36 28.94 -65.39
CA VAL A 43 8.77 28.16 -64.20
C VAL A 43 7.75 27.05 -63.96
N PHE A 44 8.01 25.87 -64.51
CA PHE A 44 7.24 24.67 -64.20
C PHE A 44 7.64 24.11 -62.83
N PHE A 45 6.74 24.23 -61.84
CA PHE A 45 6.89 23.57 -60.55
C PHE A 45 6.63 22.06 -60.70
N TYR A 46 7.67 21.29 -60.98
CA TYR A 46 7.58 19.84 -60.96
C TYR A 46 7.61 19.33 -59.51
N SER A 47 6.45 18.93 -59.00
CA SER A 47 6.35 18.22 -57.72
C SER A 47 6.51 16.72 -57.95
N LYS A 48 7.70 16.19 -57.67
CA LYS A 48 7.96 14.75 -57.72
C LYS A 48 7.14 14.04 -56.64
N LYS A 49 6.19 13.19 -57.04
CA LYS A 49 5.49 12.29 -56.11
C LYS A 49 6.47 11.23 -55.61
N ILE A 50 6.95 11.39 -54.37
CA ILE A 50 7.77 10.39 -53.71
C ILE A 50 6.85 9.42 -52.98
N ASP A 51 6.84 8.15 -53.41
CA ASP A 51 6.12 7.09 -52.70
C ASP A 51 6.98 6.53 -51.57
N ASN A 52 6.61 6.88 -50.33
CA ASN A 52 7.25 6.39 -49.10
C ASN A 52 6.50 5.19 -48.48
N SER A 53 5.58 4.56 -49.20
CA SER A 53 4.76 3.44 -48.70
C SER A 53 5.59 2.25 -48.18
N ARG A 54 6.83 2.09 -48.67
CA ARG A 54 7.75 1.01 -48.30
C ARG A 54 8.78 1.39 -47.23
N LEU A 55 8.69 2.61 -46.68
CA LEU A 55 9.63 3.06 -45.67
C LEU A 55 9.26 2.44 -44.31
N VAL A 56 10.01 1.42 -43.91
CA VAL A 56 9.94 0.85 -42.55
C VAL A 56 11.01 1.53 -41.69
N ARG A 57 10.62 1.99 -40.50
CA ARG A 57 11.57 2.57 -39.54
C ARG A 57 12.46 1.45 -38.99
N GLU A 58 13.77 1.59 -39.17
CA GLU A 58 14.76 0.74 -38.50
C GLU A 58 14.61 0.90 -36.97
N PRO A 59 14.39 -0.19 -36.21
CA PRO A 59 14.31 -0.09 -34.76
C PRO A 59 15.69 0.21 -34.20
N ASP A 60 15.85 1.36 -33.54
CA ASP A 60 17.10 1.68 -32.83
C ASP A 60 17.27 0.76 -31.60
N PRO A 61 18.28 -0.12 -31.58
CA PRO A 61 18.50 -1.03 -30.45
C PRO A 61 18.91 -0.30 -29.18
N ARG A 62 19.53 0.90 -29.27
CA ARG A 62 19.99 1.67 -28.10
C ARG A 62 18.84 2.30 -27.33
N ALA A 63 17.78 2.73 -28.04
CA ALA A 63 16.60 3.32 -27.42
C ALA A 63 15.88 2.35 -26.47
N ARG A 64 15.85 1.06 -26.81
CA ARG A 64 15.29 0.01 -25.94
C ARG A 64 16.16 -0.20 -24.70
N GLY A 65 17.48 -0.27 -24.86
CA GLY A 65 18.41 -0.41 -23.74
C GLY A 65 18.33 0.74 -22.73
N ALA A 66 18.19 1.98 -23.21
CA ALA A 66 18.06 3.16 -22.36
C ALA A 66 16.75 3.18 -21.53
N CYS A 67 15.63 2.71 -22.11
CA CYS A 67 14.37 2.60 -21.35
C CYS A 67 14.48 1.54 -20.25
N TRP A 68 15.03 0.36 -20.58
CA TRP A 68 15.19 -0.71 -19.61
C TRP A 68 16.19 -0.38 -18.50
N SER A 69 17.27 0.35 -18.81
CA SER A 69 18.21 0.79 -17.78
C SER A 69 17.59 1.81 -16.83
N ALA A 70 16.77 2.75 -17.33
CA ALA A 70 16.04 3.70 -16.50
C ALA A 70 15.03 2.98 -15.58
N ILE A 71 14.29 2.01 -16.09
CA ILE A 71 13.36 1.19 -15.30
C ILE A 71 14.14 0.39 -14.24
N GLY A 72 15.24 -0.25 -14.63
CA GLY A 72 16.09 -1.00 -13.70
C GLY A 72 16.64 -0.10 -12.58
N ALA A 73 17.15 1.08 -12.92
CA ALA A 73 17.64 2.06 -11.96
C ALA A 73 16.53 2.51 -10.98
N ALA A 74 15.33 2.78 -11.48
CA ALA A 74 14.18 3.15 -10.65
C ALA A 74 13.79 2.02 -9.67
N CYS A 75 13.74 0.78 -10.14
CA CYS A 75 13.45 -0.38 -9.29
C CYS A 75 14.52 -0.58 -8.21
N VAL A 76 15.81 -0.44 -8.55
CA VAL A 76 16.90 -0.55 -7.57
C VAL A 76 16.81 0.58 -6.54
N ALA A 77 16.59 1.82 -6.97
CA ALA A 77 16.42 2.95 -6.07
C ALA A 77 15.24 2.73 -5.11
N LEU A 78 14.10 2.24 -5.61
CA LEU A 78 12.94 1.91 -4.77
C LEU A 78 13.24 0.77 -3.78
N GLY A 79 13.94 -0.28 -4.23
CA GLY A 79 14.35 -1.39 -3.38
C GLY A 79 15.30 -0.94 -2.26
N LEU A 80 16.26 -0.08 -2.55
CA LEU A 80 17.17 0.48 -1.54
C LEU A 80 16.43 1.38 -0.55
N LEU A 81 15.56 2.27 -1.03
CA LEU A 81 14.76 3.13 -0.15
C LEU A 81 13.87 2.32 0.79
N THR A 82 13.16 1.32 0.26
CA THR A 82 12.30 0.47 1.10
C THR A 82 13.11 -0.39 2.08
N SER A 83 14.27 -0.90 1.67
CA SER A 83 15.17 -1.67 2.54
C SER A 83 15.72 -0.85 3.70
N VAL A 84 16.02 0.44 3.50
CA VAL A 84 16.50 1.33 4.57
C VAL A 84 15.37 1.75 5.51
N LEU A 85 14.16 1.96 4.97
CA LEU A 85 13.02 2.47 5.75
C LEU A 85 12.26 1.36 6.50
N ALA A 86 12.20 0.14 5.97
CA ALA A 86 11.43 -0.94 6.60
C ALA A 86 11.89 -1.29 8.03
N PRO A 87 13.20 -1.39 8.34
CA PRO A 87 13.67 -1.70 9.69
C PRO A 87 13.29 -0.63 10.72
N SER A 88 13.24 0.64 10.34
CA SER A 88 12.91 1.73 11.27
C SER A 88 11.43 1.71 11.67
N VAL A 89 10.54 1.45 10.71
CA VAL A 89 9.10 1.28 10.97
C VAL A 89 8.85 0.02 11.80
N ALA A 90 9.54 -1.09 11.49
CA ALA A 90 9.43 -2.31 12.28
C ALA A 90 9.95 -2.12 13.72
N GLY A 91 11.08 -1.43 13.88
CA GLY A 91 11.69 -1.15 15.18
C GLY A 91 10.82 -0.26 16.07
N THR A 92 10.20 0.79 15.51
CA THR A 92 9.28 1.67 16.26
C THR A 92 8.02 0.92 16.72
N LEU A 93 7.41 0.12 15.85
CA LEU A 93 6.24 -0.69 16.20
C LEU A 93 6.59 -1.74 17.28
N ALA A 94 7.73 -2.41 17.15
CA ALA A 94 8.21 -3.37 18.14
C ALA A 94 8.49 -2.67 19.48
N GLY A 95 9.03 -1.45 19.46
CA GLY A 95 9.24 -0.61 20.64
C GLY A 95 7.93 -0.31 21.37
N TYR A 96 6.88 0.10 20.66
CA TYR A 96 5.57 0.34 21.28
C TYR A 96 4.97 -0.90 21.92
N LYS A 97 5.07 -2.06 21.24
CA LYS A 97 4.62 -3.34 21.82
C LYS A 97 5.43 -3.73 23.05
N LEU A 98 6.73 -3.47 23.05
CA LEU A 98 7.58 -3.75 24.19
C LEU A 98 7.21 -2.87 25.39
N GLU A 99 6.94 -1.59 25.15
CA GLU A 99 6.49 -0.66 26.19
C GLU A 99 5.11 -1.03 26.74
N SER A 100 4.16 -1.44 25.90
CA SER A 100 2.85 -1.91 26.38
C SER A 100 2.99 -3.15 27.25
N LEU A 101 3.79 -4.12 26.81
CA LEU A 101 4.05 -5.35 27.58
C LEU A 101 4.75 -5.07 28.91
N ARG A 102 5.72 -4.14 28.94
CA ARG A 102 6.37 -3.71 30.20
C ARG A 102 5.39 -3.02 31.15
N ALA A 103 4.46 -2.23 30.63
CA ALA A 103 3.43 -1.59 31.45
C ALA A 103 2.47 -2.63 32.06
N GLU A 104 2.07 -3.63 31.27
CA GLU A 104 1.24 -4.75 31.73
C GLU A 104 1.97 -5.59 32.79
N GLU A 105 3.24 -5.94 32.57
CA GLU A 105 4.05 -6.67 33.53
C GLU A 105 4.11 -5.93 34.88
N ARG A 106 4.42 -4.63 34.85
CA ARG A 106 4.47 -3.79 36.07
C ARG A 106 3.12 -3.74 36.78
N ARG A 107 2.02 -3.63 36.03
CA ARG A 107 0.67 -3.65 36.58
C ARG A 107 0.40 -4.97 37.29
N LEU A 108 0.64 -6.10 36.64
CA LEU A 108 0.43 -7.43 37.20
C LEU A 108 1.29 -7.70 38.43
N LEU A 109 2.54 -7.23 38.44
CA LEU A 109 3.41 -7.35 39.61
C LEU A 109 2.89 -6.53 40.80
N ASN A 110 2.34 -5.34 40.55
CA ASN A 110 1.74 -4.53 41.59
C ASN A 110 0.45 -5.18 42.13
N GLU A 111 -0.42 -5.67 41.25
CA GLU A 111 -1.63 -6.42 41.64
C GLU A 111 -1.26 -7.65 42.49
N ARG A 112 -0.25 -8.41 42.08
CA ARG A 112 0.26 -9.55 42.86
C ARG A 112 0.74 -9.12 44.25
N ARG A 113 1.53 -8.05 44.35
CA ARG A 113 2.01 -7.56 45.66
C ARG A 113 0.85 -7.14 46.57
N VAL A 114 -0.15 -6.45 46.00
CA VAL A 114 -1.35 -6.05 46.75
C VAL A 114 -2.11 -7.29 47.26
N LEU A 115 -2.32 -8.29 46.40
CA LEU A 115 -2.98 -9.53 46.81
C LEU A 115 -2.18 -10.28 47.88
N GLN A 116 -0.86 -10.31 47.79
CA GLN A 116 0.00 -10.93 48.81
C GLN A 116 -0.07 -10.20 50.15
N LEU A 117 -0.15 -8.87 50.14
CA LEU A 117 -0.35 -8.08 51.36
C LEU A 117 -1.72 -8.36 51.98
N GLN A 118 -2.77 -8.41 51.15
CA GLN A 118 -4.10 -8.76 51.61
C GLN A 118 -4.13 -10.18 52.19
N GLU A 119 -3.53 -11.16 51.51
CA GLU A 119 -3.43 -12.53 52.00
C GLU A 119 -2.71 -12.59 53.36
N ALA A 120 -1.57 -11.92 53.49
CA ALA A 120 -0.84 -11.85 54.76
C ALA A 120 -1.65 -11.18 55.88
N GLU A 121 -2.41 -10.12 55.57
CA GLU A 121 -3.31 -9.47 56.51
C GLU A 121 -4.46 -10.40 56.92
N LEU A 122 -5.05 -11.11 55.95
CA LEU A 122 -6.14 -12.05 56.19
C LEU A 122 -5.69 -13.24 57.07
N LEU A 123 -4.46 -13.73 56.84
CA LEU A 123 -3.82 -14.82 57.58
C LEU A 123 -3.10 -14.38 58.86
N SER A 124 -3.15 -13.08 59.20
CA SER A 124 -2.49 -12.59 60.41
C SER A 124 -3.06 -13.29 61.66
N PRO A 125 -2.20 -13.72 62.60
CA PRO A 125 -2.65 -14.50 63.76
C PRO A 125 -3.66 -13.72 64.60
N GLU A 126 -3.47 -12.41 64.77
CA GLU A 126 -4.41 -11.55 65.49
C GLU A 126 -5.81 -11.54 64.87
N ARG A 127 -5.89 -11.52 63.53
CA ARG A 127 -7.17 -11.52 62.83
C ARG A 127 -7.84 -12.89 62.93
N LEU A 128 -7.08 -13.96 62.76
CA LEU A 128 -7.57 -15.34 62.93
C LEU A 128 -8.08 -15.57 64.36
N GLU A 129 -7.39 -15.07 65.38
CA GLU A 129 -7.84 -15.14 66.77
C GLU A 129 -9.13 -14.34 67.02
N ARG A 130 -9.25 -13.12 66.46
CA ARG A 130 -10.49 -12.34 66.56
C ARG A 130 -11.66 -13.09 65.91
N LEU A 131 -11.42 -13.71 64.75
CA LEU A 131 -12.41 -14.50 64.03
C LEU A 131 -12.80 -15.77 64.80
N ALA A 132 -11.82 -16.45 65.38
CA ALA A 132 -12.02 -17.63 66.21
C ALA A 132 -12.84 -17.30 67.47
N LYS A 133 -12.52 -16.20 68.17
CA LYS A 133 -13.30 -15.70 69.31
C LYS A 133 -14.74 -15.37 68.92
N GLY A 134 -14.95 -14.71 67.78
CA GLY A 134 -16.29 -14.40 67.28
C GLY A 134 -17.14 -15.63 66.92
N GLN A 135 -16.49 -16.73 66.52
CA GLN A 135 -17.15 -18.00 66.19
C GLN A 135 -17.14 -19.01 67.36
N ASN A 136 -16.75 -18.61 68.59
CA ASN A 136 -16.56 -19.48 69.74
C ASN A 136 -15.67 -20.71 69.46
N LEU A 137 -14.69 -20.55 68.56
CA LEU A 137 -13.66 -21.54 68.27
C LEU A 137 -12.49 -21.31 69.24
N VAL A 138 -12.71 -21.67 70.51
CA VAL A 138 -11.72 -21.48 71.58
C VAL A 138 -10.76 -22.68 71.61
N THR A 139 -9.48 -22.42 71.83
CA THR A 139 -8.48 -23.48 72.03
C THR A 139 -8.87 -24.32 73.26
N PRO A 140 -9.10 -25.64 73.12
CA PRO A 140 -9.48 -26.48 74.24
C PRO A 140 -8.35 -26.54 75.27
N ALA A 141 -8.72 -26.62 76.56
CA ALA A 141 -7.73 -26.79 77.61
C ALA A 141 -7.01 -28.16 77.46
N GLY A 142 -5.74 -28.23 77.84
CA GLY A 142 -4.95 -29.47 77.73
C GLY A 142 -5.64 -30.64 78.44
N GLY A 143 -6.06 -31.65 77.67
CA GLY A 143 -6.79 -32.84 78.17
C GLY A 143 -8.30 -32.87 77.86
N GLN A 144 -8.86 -31.80 77.28
CA GLN A 144 -10.28 -31.74 76.88
C GLN A 144 -10.50 -32.45 75.53
N VAL A 145 -11.33 -33.50 75.52
CA VAL A 145 -11.72 -34.24 74.32
C VAL A 145 -13.14 -33.83 73.93
N VAL A 146 -13.31 -33.26 72.74
CA VAL A 146 -14.63 -32.90 72.20
C VAL A 146 -15.07 -34.00 71.23
N HIS A 147 -16.13 -34.72 71.59
CA HIS A 147 -16.72 -35.76 70.75
C HIS A 147 -17.72 -35.14 69.77
N LEU A 148 -17.55 -35.41 68.48
CA LEU A 148 -18.50 -35.05 67.43
C LEU A 148 -19.48 -36.21 67.25
N ASP A 149 -20.71 -36.07 67.75
CA ASP A 149 -21.74 -37.07 67.53
C ASP A 149 -22.19 -37.02 66.07
N GLY A 150 -21.81 -38.07 65.33
CA GLY A 150 -21.97 -38.17 63.89
C GLY A 150 -23.44 -38.26 63.47
N LYS A 151 -24.05 -37.12 63.15
CA LYS A 151 -25.11 -37.06 62.15
C LYS A 151 -24.79 -35.95 61.16
N ALA A 152 -24.57 -36.38 59.92
CA ALA A 152 -24.03 -35.61 58.82
C ALA A 152 -24.91 -34.39 58.50
N ASP A 153 -24.40 -33.20 58.83
CA ASP A 153 -24.32 -32.03 57.93
C ASP A 153 -23.53 -30.92 58.65
N GLY A 154 -22.22 -30.88 58.42
CA GLY A 154 -21.38 -29.69 58.70
C GLY A 154 -21.13 -29.29 60.17
N ALA A 155 -21.36 -30.16 61.16
CA ALA A 155 -21.16 -29.79 62.56
C ALA A 155 -19.66 -29.67 62.93
N VAL A 156 -19.21 -28.45 63.22
CA VAL A 156 -17.89 -28.14 63.80
C VAL A 156 -17.94 -28.20 65.34
N ALA A 157 -16.87 -28.73 65.95
CA ALA A 157 -16.72 -28.80 67.40
C ALA A 157 -16.62 -27.37 67.97
N MET A 158 -17.70 -26.87 68.56
CA MET A 158 -17.72 -25.58 69.23
C MET A 158 -17.68 -25.78 70.75
N VAL A 159 -16.78 -25.07 71.42
CA VAL A 159 -16.73 -25.01 72.88
C VAL A 159 -17.59 -23.82 73.31
N LYS A 160 -18.61 -24.08 74.14
CA LYS A 160 -19.57 -23.07 74.60
C LYS A 160 -19.02 -22.27 75.77
#